data_AF-A0A7V8A9U1-F1
#
_entry.id   AF-A0A7V8A9U1-F1
#
_cell.length_a   1.000
_cell.length_b   1.000
_cell.length_c   1.000
_cell.angle_alpha   90.00
_cell.angle_beta   90.00
_cell.angle_gamma   90.00
#
_symmetry.space_group_name_H-M   'P 1'
#
loop_
_entity.id
_entity.type
_entity.pdbx_description
1 polymer ?
#
loop_
_entity_poly.entity_id
_entity_poly.type
_entity_poly.pdbx_seq_one_letter_code
_entity_poly.pdbx_strand_id
1 'polypeptide(L)'
;IGVPTISVGSVGLSGEFVAAFMGEGSQPASIDGVLKRLEDKEFDVIAVGRALLNDPEWVDKIKDGRLDELKSFERRDLMTLY
;
A
#
# COMPACT_ATOMS: atom_id res chain seq x y z
N ILE A 1 24.68 -17.56 -4.36
CA ILE A 1 24.04 -16.98 -3.15
C ILE A 1 22.88 -16.12 -3.66
N GLY A 2 21.68 -16.22 -3.10
CA GLY A 2 20.53 -15.41 -3.51
C GLY A 2 20.72 -13.93 -3.17
N VAL A 3 20.15 -13.04 -3.99
CA VAL A 3 20.13 -11.58 -3.72
C VAL A 3 18.81 -11.22 -3.01
N PRO A 4 18.79 -10.18 -2.15
CA PRO A 4 17.55 -9.68 -1.57
C PRO A 4 16.55 -9.26 -2.64
N THR A 5 15.27 -9.55 -2.39
CA THR A 5 14.15 -9.33 -3.30
C THR A 5 13.13 -8.40 -2.69
N ILE A 6 12.56 -7.53 -3.52
CA ILE A 6 11.54 -6.56 -3.12
C ILE A 6 10.32 -6.70 -4.01
N SER A 7 9.14 -6.75 -3.39
CA SER A 7 7.87 -6.68 -4.08
C SER A 7 7.35 -5.24 -4.11
N VAL A 8 6.74 -4.83 -5.23
CA VAL A 8 6.17 -3.50 -5.43
C VAL A 8 4.77 -3.61 -6.03
N GLY A 9 3.84 -2.77 -5.58
CA GLY A 9 2.49 -2.67 -6.17
C GLY A 9 1.37 -2.60 -5.14
N SER A 10 0.38 -1.73 -5.38
CA SER A 10 -0.88 -1.48 -4.63
C SER A 10 -1.01 -2.08 -3.21
N VAL A 11 -0.06 -1.83 -2.32
CA VAL A 11 -0.14 -2.34 -0.93
C VAL A 11 -1.18 -1.55 -0.16
N GLY A 12 -2.17 -2.24 0.40
CA GLY A 12 -3.21 -1.64 1.23
C GLY A 12 -4.24 -0.79 0.47
N LEU A 13 -4.27 -0.85 -0.86
CA LEU A 13 -5.16 -0.06 -1.70
C LEU A 13 -5.82 -0.91 -2.80
N SER A 14 -7.12 -0.71 -3.01
CA SER A 14 -7.90 -1.33 -4.07
C SER A 14 -7.59 -0.69 -5.42
N GLY A 15 -7.44 -1.50 -6.45
CA GLY A 15 -7.21 -1.03 -7.82
C GLY A 15 -5.74 -1.07 -8.24
N GLU A 16 -5.52 -1.44 -9.50
CA GLU A 16 -4.19 -1.40 -10.10
C GLU A 16 -3.68 0.03 -10.18
N PHE A 17 -2.36 0.18 -10.07
CA PHE A 17 -1.67 1.46 -10.25
C PHE A 17 -2.14 2.19 -11.52
N VAL A 18 -2.37 1.48 -12.63
CA VAL A 18 -2.83 2.05 -13.90
C VAL A 18 -4.22 2.68 -13.80
N ALA A 19 -5.16 2.04 -13.10
CA ALA A 19 -6.52 2.57 -12.91
C ALA A 19 -6.49 3.87 -12.07
N ALA A 20 -5.62 3.92 -11.06
CA ALA A 20 -5.44 5.14 -10.25
C ALA A 20 -4.94 6.35 -11.08
N PHE A 21 -4.10 6.10 -12.09
CA PHE A 21 -3.63 7.14 -13.00
C PHE A 21 -4.70 7.60 -14.00
N MET A 22 -5.68 6.74 -14.30
CA MET A 22 -6.84 7.06 -15.14
C MET A 22 -7.91 7.89 -14.40
N GLY A 23 -7.70 8.20 -13.12
CA GLY A 23 -8.57 9.07 -12.32
C GLY A 23 -9.50 8.34 -11.36
N GLU A 24 -9.41 7.01 -11.26
CA GLU A 24 -10.15 6.25 -10.26
C GLU A 24 -9.43 6.32 -8.90
N GLY A 25 -10.12 6.78 -7.85
CA GLY A 25 -9.57 6.73 -6.49
C GLY A 25 -9.32 5.28 -6.05
N SER A 26 -8.29 5.07 -5.24
CA SER A 26 -8.01 3.75 -4.65
C SER A 26 -8.49 3.73 -3.20
N GLN A 27 -9.42 2.84 -2.88
CA GLN A 27 -9.92 2.65 -1.51
C GLN A 27 -8.97 1.79 -0.67
N PRO A 28 -9.01 1.83 0.66
CA PRO A 28 -8.29 0.86 1.48
C PRO A 28 -8.64 -0.58 1.09
N ALA A 29 -7.63 -1.45 1.04
CA ALA A 29 -7.80 -2.88 0.76
C ALA A 29 -7.01 -3.72 1.77
N SER A 30 -7.45 -4.97 1.96
CA SER A 30 -6.73 -5.92 2.82
C SER A 30 -5.30 -6.15 2.32
N ILE A 31 -4.39 -6.26 3.28
CA ILE A 31 -2.98 -6.63 3.05
C ILE A 31 -2.73 -8.13 3.26
N ASP A 32 -3.75 -8.93 3.60
CA ASP A 32 -3.58 -10.34 3.96
C ASP A 32 -2.91 -11.15 2.83
N GLY A 33 -3.26 -10.85 1.58
CA GLY A 33 -2.65 -11.50 0.42
C GLY A 33 -1.15 -11.22 0.30
N VAL A 34 -0.70 -10.00 0.58
CA VAL A 34 0.72 -9.67 0.53
C VAL A 34 1.48 -10.21 1.75
N LEU A 35 0.84 -10.22 2.92
CA LEU A 35 1.39 -10.83 4.13
C LEU A 35 1.59 -12.34 3.95
N LYS A 36 0.60 -13.05 3.40
CA LYS A 36 0.73 -14.46 3.10
C LYS A 36 1.91 -14.76 2.17
N ARG A 37 2.10 -13.96 1.12
CA ARG A 37 3.21 -14.13 0.18
C ARG A 37 4.58 -13.82 0.81
N LEU A 38 4.62 -12.89 1.76
CA LEU A 38 5.80 -12.62 2.57
C LEU A 38 6.13 -13.82 3.47
N GLU A 39 5.13 -14.42 4.13
CA GLU A 39 5.27 -15.64 4.93
C GLU A 39 5.76 -16.83 4.09
N ASP A 40 5.24 -16.95 2.86
CA ASP A 40 5.63 -17.97 1.88
C ASP A 40 7.03 -17.69 1.26
N LYS A 41 7.73 -16.63 1.70
CA LYS A 41 9.08 -16.22 1.26
C LYS A 41 9.19 -15.96 -0.25
N GLU A 42 8.11 -15.46 -0.88
CA GLU A 42 8.17 -15.03 -2.28
C GLU A 42 9.05 -13.79 -2.49
N PHE A 43 9.25 -12.99 -1.44
CA PHE A 43 10.11 -11.82 -1.42
C PHE A 43 10.56 -11.50 0.02
N ASP A 44 11.62 -10.71 0.18
CA ASP A 44 12.18 -10.36 1.49
C ASP A 44 11.54 -9.11 2.10
N VAL A 45 11.15 -8.14 1.26
CA VAL A 45 10.55 -6.87 1.68
C VAL A 45 9.47 -6.40 0.70
N ILE A 46 8.58 -5.53 1.19
CA ILE A 46 7.50 -4.93 0.40
C ILE A 46 7.67 -3.41 0.41
N ALA A 47 7.57 -2.78 -0.77
CA ALA A 47 7.50 -1.32 -0.87
C ALA A 47 6.06 -0.81 -0.74
N VAL A 48 5.85 0.15 0.16
CA VAL A 48 4.58 0.87 0.31
C VAL A 48 4.76 2.28 -0.26
N GLY A 49 3.83 2.71 -1.12
CA GLY A 49 3.91 4.00 -1.83
C GLY A 49 2.69 4.87 -1.58
N ARG A 50 1.72 4.83 -2.51
CA ARG A 50 0.50 5.68 -2.50
C ARG A 50 -0.24 5.72 -1.16
N ALA A 51 -0.29 4.62 -0.42
CA ALA A 51 -0.91 4.58 0.90
C ALA A 51 -0.25 5.57 1.89
N LEU A 52 1.09 5.66 1.87
CA LEU A 52 1.85 6.57 2.72
C LEU A 52 1.73 8.04 2.29
N LEU A 53 1.48 8.32 1.00
CA LEU A 53 1.39 9.70 0.51
C LEU A 53 0.18 10.44 1.09
N ASN A 54 -0.96 9.77 1.21
CA ASN A 54 -2.16 10.37 1.81
C ASN A 54 -2.30 10.08 3.32
N ASP A 55 -1.65 9.02 3.81
CA ASP A 55 -1.77 8.58 5.20
C ASP A 55 -0.38 8.37 5.83
N PRO A 56 0.26 9.43 6.35
CA PRO A 56 1.59 9.30 6.98
C PRO A 56 1.62 8.34 8.18
N GLU A 57 0.48 8.19 8.88
CA GLU A 57 0.32 7.30 10.04
C GLU A 57 -0.09 5.87 9.63
N TRP A 58 -0.10 5.54 8.34
CA TRP A 58 -0.57 4.25 7.83
C TRP A 58 0.08 3.05 8.53
N VAL A 59 1.39 3.10 8.76
CA VAL A 59 2.12 2.00 9.43
C VAL A 59 1.61 1.78 10.85
N ASP A 60 1.43 2.86 11.61
CA ASP A 60 0.96 2.79 12.98
C ASP A 60 -0.48 2.28 13.03
N LYS A 61 -1.35 2.77 12.12
CA LYS A 61 -2.74 2.28 12.01
C LYS A 61 -2.82 0.79 11.69
N ILE A 62 -2.03 0.30 10.74
CA ILE A 62 -1.98 -1.14 10.40
C ILE A 62 -1.51 -1.94 11.61
N LYS A 63 -0.45 -1.49 12.28
CA LYS A 63 0.11 -2.16 13.47
C LYS A 63 -0.91 -2.20 14.63
N ASP A 64 -1.69 -1.15 14.79
CA ASP A 64 -2.70 -1.01 15.84
C ASP A 64 -4.06 -1.66 15.48
N GLY A 65 -4.21 -2.16 14.24
CA GLY A 65 -5.49 -2.71 13.75
C GLY A 65 -6.57 -1.67 13.44
N ARG A 66 -6.22 -0.39 13.34
CA ARG A 66 -7.11 0.74 13.02
C ARG A 66 -7.42 0.82 11.53
N LEU A 67 -7.95 -0.27 10.97
CA LEU A 67 -8.16 -0.44 9.53
C LEU A 67 -9.26 0.47 8.97
N ASP A 68 -10.21 0.86 9.81
CA ASP A 68 -11.30 1.78 9.51
C ASP A 68 -10.87 3.26 9.44
N GLU A 69 -9.67 3.57 9.94
CA GLU A 69 -9.06 4.92 9.88
C GLU A 69 -8.15 5.12 8.66
N LEU A 70 -8.00 4.08 7.82
CA LEU A 70 -7.16 4.14 6.63
C LEU A 70 -7.78 5.05 5.57
N LYS A 71 -6.96 5.92 4.99
CA LYS A 71 -7.43 6.86 3.97
C LYS A 71 -7.33 6.30 2.55
N SER A 72 -8.32 6.64 1.73
CA SER A 72 -8.30 6.38 0.28
C SER A 72 -7.27 7.27 -0.40
N PHE A 73 -6.55 6.74 -1.39
CA PHE A 73 -5.67 7.56 -2.23
C PHE A 73 -6.45 8.19 -3.39
N GLU A 74 -6.27 9.49 -3.59
CA GLU A 74 -6.77 10.25 -4.71
C GLU A 74 -5.65 10.93 -5.51
N ARG A 75 -5.90 11.22 -6.79
CA ARG A 75 -4.92 11.90 -7.65
C ARG A 75 -4.44 13.24 -7.08
N ARG A 76 -5.30 13.95 -6.32
CA ARG A 76 -4.96 15.23 -5.67
C ARG A 76 -3.85 15.06 -4.61
N ASP A 77 -3.69 13.88 -4.04
CA ASP A 77 -2.71 13.60 -3.00
C ASP A 77 -1.29 13.60 -3.55
N LEU A 78 -1.12 13.47 -4.88
CA LEU A 78 0.19 13.64 -5.54
C LEU A 78 0.68 15.10 -5.54
N MET A 79 -0.21 16.05 -5.27
CA MET A 79 0.09 17.49 -5.33
C MET A 79 0.39 18.10 -3.95
N THR A 80 0.25 17.31 -2.88
CA THR A 80 0.40 17.77 -1.49
C THR A 80 1.32 16.82 -0.75
N LEU A 81 2.28 17.35 0.02
CA LEU A 81 3.12 16.57 0.93
C LEU A 81 2.88 17.07 2.35
N TYR A 82 2.55 16.14 3.25
CA TYR A 82 2.27 16.41 4.67
C TYR A 82 3.54 16.40 5.52
#